data_AF-A0A1X7VCK9-F1
#
_entry.id   AF-A0A1X7VCK9-F1
#
_cell.length_a   1.000
_cell.length_b   1.000
_cell.length_c   1.000
_cell.angle_alpha   90.00
_cell.angle_beta   90.00
_cell.angle_gamma   90.00
#
_symmetry.space_group_name_H-M   'P 1'
#
loop_
_entity.id
_entity.type
_entity.pdbx_description
1 polymer ?
#
loop_
_entity_poly.entity_id
_entity_poly.type
_entity_poly.pdbx_seq_one_letter_code
_entity_poly.pdbx_strand_id
1 'polypeptide(L)'
;MASSLSCDLTGLPSFILQFVLGCVAFSTLIIKRYREKKEVRRPVLIWIADSSKQAIAMLGAHFCNLLLAQLLPLEDTDHCIIYLLNFLLDSTLGIIIIYVLLKLVKCIVNHFNFTPLKSGEYGVPFRCNYWLAQCGVVLLVMLVMKLVIGPMAVFHFWTKVGHVILPFKNKELRTAVVIFIVPFIVNVMMFWIVDSIIMRSNDDVILYKKNDEKHRHSKEPVKFRRKHQNVYLPLSNGDTQEFDEEGMDSTPTGSMENLTV
;
A
#
# COMPACT_ATOMS: atom_id res chain seq x y z
N MET A 1 46.80 -0.03 -10.20
CA MET A 1 45.80 1.03 -9.92
C MET A 1 45.02 0.62 -8.70
N ALA A 2 45.29 1.28 -7.56
CA ALA A 2 44.63 1.00 -6.30
C ALA A 2 43.19 1.50 -6.39
N SER A 3 42.25 0.59 -6.61
CA SER A 3 40.82 0.88 -6.56
C SER A 3 40.45 1.27 -5.14
N SER A 4 40.00 2.51 -5.01
CA SER A 4 39.58 3.21 -3.80
C SER A 4 38.75 2.36 -2.83
N LEU A 5 38.89 2.73 -1.56
CA LEU A 5 38.38 2.15 -0.33
C LEU A 5 36.83 2.20 -0.16
N SER A 6 36.04 2.11 -1.24
CA SER A 6 34.60 2.44 -1.19
C SER A 6 33.70 1.24 -1.52
N CYS A 7 32.64 1.05 -0.72
CA CYS A 7 31.52 0.15 -1.00
C CYS A 7 30.76 0.66 -2.25
N ASP A 8 30.58 -0.19 -3.26
CA ASP A 8 29.88 0.18 -4.51
C ASP A 8 28.39 -0.19 -4.43
N LEU A 9 27.57 0.78 -4.04
CA LEU A 9 26.11 0.63 -3.96
C LEU A 9 25.45 0.68 -5.34
N THR A 10 26.14 1.19 -6.36
CA THR A 10 25.64 1.42 -7.72
C THR A 10 26.14 0.39 -8.74
N GLY A 11 26.90 -0.61 -8.30
CA GLY A 11 27.41 -1.66 -9.18
C GLY A 11 26.29 -2.57 -9.72
N LEU A 12 26.53 -3.17 -10.89
CA LEU A 12 25.64 -4.15 -11.50
C LEU A 12 25.21 -5.29 -10.55
N PRO A 13 26.10 -5.87 -9.71
CA PRO A 13 25.70 -6.89 -8.74
C PRO A 13 24.66 -6.39 -7.72
N SER A 14 24.80 -5.14 -7.27
CA SER A 14 23.87 -4.51 -6.33
C SER A 14 22.47 -4.32 -6.96
N PHE A 15 22.41 -3.91 -8.22
CA PHE A 15 21.15 -3.83 -8.96
C PHE A 15 20.45 -5.18 -9.11
N ILE A 16 21.20 -6.25 -9.43
CA ILE A 16 20.65 -7.61 -9.56
C ILE A 16 20.07 -8.05 -8.21
N LEU A 17 20.82 -7.90 -7.12
CA LEU A 17 20.35 -8.27 -5.78
C LEU A 17 19.09 -7.52 -5.38
N GLN A 18 19.01 -6.23 -5.70
CA GLN A 18 17.86 -5.42 -5.36
C GLN A 18 16.63 -5.73 -6.23
N PHE A 19 16.83 -6.07 -7.50
CA PHE A 19 15.77 -6.57 -8.36
C PHE A 19 15.20 -7.89 -7.82
N VAL A 20 16.06 -8.83 -7.42
CA VAL A 20 15.65 -10.10 -6.80
C VAL A 20 14.83 -9.86 -5.53
N LEU A 21 15.28 -8.95 -4.66
CA LEU A 21 14.53 -8.58 -3.45
C LEU A 21 13.15 -7.98 -3.80
N GLY A 22 13.09 -7.12 -4.82
CA GLY A 22 11.85 -6.56 -5.34
C GLY A 22 10.89 -7.62 -5.87
N CYS A 23 11.38 -8.61 -6.61
CA CYS A 23 10.60 -9.75 -7.07
C CYS A 23 10.03 -10.55 -5.90
N VAL A 24 10.85 -10.86 -4.89
CA VAL A 24 10.40 -11.57 -3.68
C VAL A 24 9.30 -10.79 -2.96
N ALA A 25 9.47 -9.48 -2.77
CA ALA A 25 8.47 -8.62 -2.14
C ALA A 25 7.16 -8.60 -2.94
N PHE A 26 7.24 -8.49 -4.27
CA PHE A 26 6.06 -8.50 -5.13
C PHE A 26 5.35 -9.87 -5.16
N SER A 27 6.09 -10.97 -5.25
CA SER A 27 5.54 -12.33 -5.12
C SER A 27 4.80 -12.51 -3.80
N THR A 28 5.33 -11.95 -2.71
CA THR A 28 4.67 -11.97 -1.40
C THR A 28 3.32 -11.24 -1.41
N LEU A 29 3.21 -10.10 -2.10
CA LEU A 29 1.94 -9.37 -2.27
C LEU A 29 0.92 -10.18 -3.08
N ILE A 30 1.38 -10.90 -4.12
CA ILE A 30 0.53 -11.78 -4.93
C ILE A 30 0.01 -12.95 -4.08
N ILE A 31 0.89 -13.63 -3.34
CA ILE A 31 0.53 -14.74 -2.45
C ILE A 31 -0.50 -14.26 -1.42
N LYS A 32 -0.28 -13.09 -0.81
CA LYS A 32 -1.22 -12.48 0.13
C LYS A 32 -2.61 -12.29 -0.50
N ARG A 33 -2.67 -11.73 -1.70
CA ARG A 33 -3.95 -11.53 -2.42
C ARG A 33 -4.70 -12.85 -2.64
N TYR A 34 -3.98 -13.94 -2.93
CA TYR A 34 -4.61 -15.25 -3.10
C TYR A 34 -5.10 -15.87 -1.79
N ARG A 35 -4.43 -15.58 -0.67
CA ARG A 35 -4.84 -16.01 0.68
C ARG A 35 -6.02 -15.22 1.26
N GLU A 36 -6.23 -13.99 0.81
CA GLU A 36 -7.41 -13.19 1.21
C GLU A 36 -8.71 -13.83 0.70
N LYS A 37 -9.73 -13.89 1.57
CA LYS A 37 -11.05 -14.43 1.25
C LYS A 37 -11.68 -13.66 0.10
N LYS A 38 -12.43 -14.35 -0.77
CA LYS A 38 -13.04 -13.75 -1.96
C LYS A 38 -13.99 -12.60 -1.60
N GLU A 39 -14.71 -12.67 -0.47
CA GLU A 39 -15.66 -11.63 -0.07
C GLU A 39 -15.05 -10.29 0.38
N VAL A 40 -13.77 -10.27 0.78
CA VAL A 40 -13.07 -9.03 1.21
C VAL A 40 -12.01 -8.57 0.21
N ARG A 41 -11.79 -9.34 -0.86
CA ARG A 41 -10.74 -9.09 -1.86
C ARG A 41 -11.05 -7.85 -2.68
N ARG A 42 -10.10 -6.92 -2.75
CA ARG A 42 -10.23 -5.71 -3.57
C ARG A 42 -10.26 -6.05 -5.07
N PRO A 43 -11.03 -5.30 -5.89
CA PRO A 43 -10.99 -5.44 -7.36
C PRO A 43 -9.56 -5.34 -7.90
N VAL A 44 -9.25 -6.14 -8.93
CA VAL A 44 -7.87 -6.26 -9.47
C VAL A 44 -7.31 -4.90 -9.88
N LEU A 45 -8.10 -4.07 -10.57
CA LEU A 45 -7.68 -2.75 -11.04
C LEU A 45 -7.26 -1.82 -9.88
N ILE A 46 -8.06 -1.78 -8.81
CA ILE A 46 -7.78 -0.98 -7.61
C ILE A 46 -6.53 -1.50 -6.89
N TRP A 47 -6.38 -2.83 -6.81
CA TRP A 47 -5.21 -3.44 -6.19
C TRP A 47 -3.91 -3.16 -6.97
N ILE A 48 -3.95 -3.22 -8.30
CA ILE A 48 -2.80 -2.83 -9.15
C ILE A 48 -2.47 -1.35 -8.92
N ALA A 49 -3.48 -0.48 -8.93
CA ALA A 49 -3.30 0.95 -8.72
C ALA A 49 -2.72 1.30 -7.34
N ASP A 50 -3.16 0.60 -6.29
CA ASP A 50 -2.60 0.75 -4.94
C ASP A 50 -1.17 0.21 -4.84
N SER A 51 -0.92 -0.97 -5.42
CA SER A 51 0.41 -1.60 -5.39
C SER A 51 1.44 -0.81 -6.19
N SER A 52 1.04 -0.22 -7.32
CA SER A 52 1.94 0.61 -8.13
C SER A 52 2.36 1.89 -7.40
N LYS A 53 1.46 2.55 -6.64
CA LYS A 53 1.82 3.69 -5.78
C LYS A 53 2.88 3.29 -4.74
N GLN A 54 2.73 2.13 -4.10
CA GLN A 54 3.69 1.63 -3.11
C GLN A 54 5.03 1.29 -3.76
N ALA A 55 5.04 0.70 -4.95
CA ALA A 55 6.26 0.43 -5.69
C ALA A 55 7.00 1.73 -6.06
N ILE A 56 6.28 2.75 -6.54
CA ILE A 56 6.84 4.08 -6.84
C ILE A 56 7.40 4.73 -5.57
N ALA A 57 6.70 4.63 -4.44
CA ALA A 57 7.17 5.15 -3.16
C ALA A 57 8.44 4.44 -2.67
N MET A 58 8.52 3.12 -2.83
CA MET A 58 9.71 2.32 -2.49
C MET A 58 10.92 2.68 -3.35
N LEU A 59 10.71 2.87 -4.66
CA LEU A 59 11.75 3.36 -5.57
C LEU A 59 12.23 4.75 -5.15
N GLY A 60 11.30 5.67 -4.88
CA GLY A 60 11.61 7.02 -4.40
C GLY A 60 12.42 7.00 -3.11
N ALA A 61 12.01 6.19 -2.12
CA ALA A 61 12.74 6.04 -0.87
C ALA A 61 14.15 5.48 -1.07
N HIS A 62 14.32 4.49 -1.96
CA HIS A 62 15.64 3.96 -2.31
C HIS A 62 16.54 5.04 -2.95
N PHE A 63 16.01 5.82 -3.90
CA PHE A 63 16.76 6.93 -4.49
C PHE A 63 17.14 7.98 -3.44
N CYS A 64 16.23 8.35 -2.53
CA CYS A 64 16.54 9.25 -1.42
C CYS A 64 17.63 8.67 -0.51
N ASN A 65 17.62 7.37 -0.23
CA ASN A 65 18.66 6.70 0.56
C ASN A 65 20.02 6.72 -0.13
N LEU A 66 20.04 6.50 -1.44
CA LEU A 66 21.27 6.58 -2.23
C LEU A 66 21.81 8.02 -2.28
N LEU A 67 20.94 9.00 -2.55
CA LEU A 67 21.31 10.42 -2.54
C LEU A 67 21.83 10.85 -1.17
N LEU A 68 21.20 10.42 -0.08
CA LEU A 68 21.64 10.77 1.27
C LEU A 68 23.01 10.16 1.58
N ALA A 69 23.25 8.91 1.16
CA ALA A 69 24.55 8.26 1.31
C ALA A 69 25.64 8.93 0.45
N GLN A 70 25.31 9.51 -0.70
CA GLN A 70 26.26 10.16 -1.61
C GLN A 70 26.52 11.64 -1.28
N LEU A 71 25.50 12.39 -0.86
CA LEU A 71 25.57 13.85 -0.69
C LEU A 71 26.00 14.29 0.71
N LEU A 72 25.89 13.42 1.71
CA LEU A 72 26.33 13.71 3.07
C LEU A 72 27.53 12.82 3.43
N PRO A 73 28.74 13.22 3.01
CA PRO A 73 29.95 12.58 3.49
C PRO A 73 30.09 12.91 4.97
N LEU A 74 29.73 11.96 5.83
CA LEU A 74 30.27 11.94 7.17
C LEU A 74 31.74 11.55 7.02
N GLU A 75 32.65 12.48 7.28
CA GLU A 75 34.08 12.18 7.44
C GLU A 75 34.21 10.92 8.33
N ASP A 76 35.00 9.96 7.87
CA ASP A 76 35.32 8.68 8.53
C ASP A 76 34.25 7.58 8.58
N THR A 77 33.10 7.69 7.89
CA THR A 77 32.06 6.62 7.90
C THR A 77 31.82 5.96 6.53
N ASP A 78 31.81 4.62 6.51
CA ASP A 78 31.55 3.83 5.29
C ASP A 78 30.13 4.05 4.74
N HIS A 79 30.00 4.29 3.43
CA HIS A 79 28.73 4.42 2.71
C HIS A 79 27.75 3.26 2.95
N CYS A 80 28.27 2.03 3.01
CA CYS A 80 27.51 0.81 3.34
C CYS A 80 26.83 0.92 4.73
N ILE A 81 27.53 1.50 5.73
CA ILE A 81 27.02 1.63 7.10
C ILE A 81 25.92 2.69 7.13
N ILE A 82 26.14 3.86 6.52
CA ILE A 82 25.15 4.93 6.45
C ILE A 82 23.89 4.47 5.71
N TYR A 83 24.06 3.73 4.61
CA TYR A 83 22.94 3.15 3.87
C TYR A 83 22.16 2.12 4.71
N LEU A 84 22.85 1.21 5.40
CA LEU A 84 22.21 0.24 6.28
C LEU A 84 21.41 0.92 7.39
N LEU A 85 22.00 1.92 8.05
CA LEU A 85 21.35 2.66 9.14
C LEU A 85 20.11 3.41 8.64
N ASN A 86 20.20 4.05 7.48
CA ASN A 86 19.05 4.69 6.84
C ASN A 86 17.92 3.70 6.57
N PHE A 87 18.26 2.53 6.00
CA PHE A 87 17.29 1.46 5.75
C PHE A 87 16.63 0.95 7.05
N LEU A 88 17.42 0.73 8.10
CA LEU A 88 16.92 0.25 9.39
C LEU A 88 16.03 1.30 10.07
N LEU A 89 16.38 2.58 10.02
CA LEU A 89 15.56 3.66 10.55
C LEU A 89 14.23 3.79 9.78
N ASP A 90 14.26 3.69 8.45
CA ASP A 90 13.05 3.69 7.62
C ASP A 90 12.11 2.54 7.98
N SER A 91 12.68 1.34 8.16
CA SER A 91 11.93 0.11 8.45
C SER A 91 11.44 0.02 9.90
N THR A 92 11.86 0.94 10.78
CA THR A 92 11.45 0.97 12.19
C THR A 92 10.64 2.23 12.48
N LEU A 93 11.30 3.37 12.62
CA LEU A 93 10.66 4.65 12.90
C LEU A 93 9.91 5.20 11.69
N GLY A 94 10.40 4.94 10.48
CA GLY A 94 9.78 5.43 9.24
C GLY A 94 8.36 4.91 9.05
N ILE A 95 8.11 3.63 9.37
CA ILE A 95 6.76 3.04 9.32
C ILE A 95 5.81 3.74 10.30
N ILE A 96 6.28 4.05 11.53
CA ILE A 96 5.47 4.74 12.55
C ILE A 96 5.12 6.15 12.06
N ILE A 97 6.10 6.89 11.54
CA ILE A 97 5.90 8.24 11.00
C ILE A 97 4.96 8.21 9.79
N ILE A 98 5.16 7.29 8.84
CA ILE A 98 4.28 7.09 7.68
C ILE A 98 2.85 6.81 8.15
N TYR A 99 2.66 5.94 9.14
CA TYR A 99 1.33 5.62 9.68
C TYR A 99 0.64 6.88 10.23
N VAL A 100 1.35 7.69 11.03
CA VAL A 100 0.83 8.94 11.59
C VAL A 100 0.49 9.96 10.48
N LEU A 101 1.41 10.16 9.52
CA LEU A 101 1.22 11.09 8.40
C LEU A 101 0.05 10.66 7.51
N LEU A 102 -0.08 9.37 7.18
CA LEU A 102 -1.23 8.87 6.41
C LEU A 102 -2.55 9.05 7.15
N LYS A 103 -2.56 8.87 8.48
CA LYS A 103 -3.74 9.13 9.31
C LYS A 103 -4.12 10.61 9.31
N LEU A 104 -3.13 11.49 9.40
CA LEU A 104 -3.32 12.94 9.30
C LEU A 104 -3.87 13.33 7.92
N VAL A 105 -3.25 12.86 6.84
CA VAL A 105 -3.72 13.09 5.46
C VAL A 105 -5.16 12.63 5.31
N LYS A 106 -5.50 11.43 5.78
CA LYS A 106 -6.88 10.91 5.73
C LYS A 106 -7.85 11.80 6.51
N CYS A 107 -7.45 12.31 7.68
CA CYS A 107 -8.25 13.24 8.46
C CYS A 107 -8.50 14.55 7.70
N ILE A 108 -7.45 15.14 7.12
CA ILE A 108 -7.53 16.37 6.31
C ILE A 108 -8.43 16.16 5.09
N VAL A 109 -8.21 15.09 4.31
CA VAL A 109 -9.01 14.78 3.12
C VAL A 109 -10.49 14.60 3.46
N ASN A 110 -10.79 13.97 4.59
CA ASN A 110 -12.18 13.80 5.05
C ASN A 110 -12.79 15.11 5.54
N HIS A 111 -12.02 15.95 6.22
CA HIS A 111 -12.50 17.24 6.71
C HIS A 111 -12.85 18.19 5.55
N PHE A 112 -11.97 18.27 4.54
CA PHE A 112 -12.17 19.13 3.36
C PHE A 112 -12.95 18.46 2.22
N ASN A 113 -13.35 17.19 2.39
CA ASN A 113 -14.05 16.39 1.37
C ASN A 113 -13.36 16.36 -0.01
N PHE A 114 -12.02 16.25 -0.04
CA PHE A 114 -11.26 16.16 -1.30
C PHE A 114 -11.45 14.80 -1.97
N THR A 115 -12.49 14.66 -2.80
CA THR A 115 -12.83 13.43 -3.53
C THR A 115 -11.66 12.84 -4.33
N PRO A 116 -10.80 13.61 -5.05
CA PRO A 116 -9.68 13.03 -5.79
C PRO A 116 -8.62 12.35 -4.92
N LEU A 117 -8.52 12.75 -3.64
CA LEU A 117 -7.51 12.25 -2.69
C LEU A 117 -8.04 11.16 -1.77
N LYS A 118 -9.31 10.77 -1.91
CA LYS A 118 -9.88 9.65 -1.16
C LYS A 118 -9.23 8.34 -1.63
N SER A 119 -8.40 7.76 -0.76
CA SER A 119 -7.67 6.53 -1.08
C SER A 119 -8.61 5.41 -1.49
N GLY A 120 -8.34 4.80 -2.64
CA GLY A 120 -9.13 3.69 -3.19
C GLY A 120 -10.33 4.13 -4.05
N GLU A 121 -10.61 5.43 -4.14
CA GLU A 121 -11.60 5.99 -5.06
C GLU A 121 -10.88 6.60 -6.27
N TYR A 122 -10.98 5.93 -7.43
CA TYR A 122 -10.35 6.37 -8.69
C TYR A 122 -11.36 6.85 -9.74
N GLY A 123 -12.65 6.82 -9.41
CA GLY A 123 -13.75 7.11 -10.33
C GLY A 123 -14.11 5.93 -11.23
N VAL A 124 -15.30 6.03 -11.84
CA VAL A 124 -15.81 5.13 -12.89
C VAL A 124 -16.17 6.00 -14.09
N PRO A 125 -15.52 5.88 -15.26
CA PRO A 125 -14.34 5.06 -15.57
C PRO A 125 -13.08 5.51 -14.81
N PHE A 126 -12.03 4.68 -14.79
CA PHE A 126 -10.78 4.94 -14.05
C PHE A 126 -10.13 6.26 -14.50
N ARG A 127 -9.99 7.20 -13.57
CA ARG A 127 -9.39 8.52 -13.84
C ARG A 127 -7.92 8.53 -13.43
N CYS A 128 -7.02 8.54 -14.41
CA CYS A 128 -5.57 8.60 -14.18
C CYS A 128 -5.15 9.80 -13.32
N ASN A 129 -5.84 10.94 -13.43
CA ASN A 129 -5.54 12.13 -12.64
C ASN A 129 -5.72 11.91 -11.14
N TYR A 130 -6.68 11.06 -10.73
CA TYR A 130 -6.96 10.76 -9.33
C TYR A 130 -5.86 9.86 -8.77
N TRP A 131 -5.46 8.87 -9.57
CA TRP A 131 -4.31 8.02 -9.26
C TRP A 131 -3.02 8.84 -9.13
N LEU A 132 -2.76 9.75 -10.06
CA LEU A 132 -1.56 10.59 -10.04
C LEU A 132 -1.55 11.52 -8.83
N ALA A 133 -2.68 12.14 -8.48
CA ALA A 133 -2.80 12.97 -7.28
C ALA A 133 -2.56 12.16 -6.00
N GLN A 134 -3.15 10.96 -5.89
CA GLN A 134 -2.92 10.06 -4.76
C GLN A 134 -1.46 9.57 -4.70
N CYS A 135 -0.85 9.28 -5.85
CA CYS A 135 0.57 8.92 -5.94
C CYS A 135 1.47 10.06 -5.47
N GLY A 136 1.15 11.30 -5.89
CA GLY A 136 1.85 12.50 -5.45
C GLY A 136 1.76 12.70 -3.94
N VAL A 137 0.60 12.46 -3.32
CA VAL A 137 0.46 12.51 -1.86
C VAL A 137 1.27 11.42 -1.17
N VAL A 138 1.29 10.19 -1.68
CA VAL A 138 2.13 9.12 -1.11
C VAL A 138 3.62 9.47 -1.20
N LEU A 139 4.06 10.02 -2.33
CA LEU A 139 5.43 10.50 -2.50
C LEU A 139 5.76 11.67 -1.57
N LEU A 140 4.83 12.61 -1.38
CA LEU A 140 4.99 13.71 -0.44
C LEU A 140 5.11 13.21 1.01
N VAL A 141 4.26 12.26 1.41
CA VAL A 141 4.32 11.64 2.75
C VAL A 141 5.66 10.94 2.96
N MET A 142 6.13 10.20 1.94
CA MET A 142 7.45 9.56 1.98
C MET A 142 8.56 10.60 2.12
N LEU A 143 8.51 11.69 1.35
CA LEU A 143 9.51 12.76 1.40
C LEU A 143 9.50 13.47 2.76
N VAL A 144 8.33 13.78 3.32
CA VAL A 144 8.21 14.37 4.66
C VAL A 144 8.77 13.44 5.73
N MET A 145 8.45 12.14 5.68
CA MET A 145 9.06 11.15 6.56
C MET A 145 10.59 11.20 6.43
N LYS A 146 11.10 11.32 5.20
CA LYS A 146 12.54 11.31 4.96
C LYS A 146 13.25 12.59 5.38
N LEU A 147 12.57 13.73 5.34
CA LEU A 147 13.06 14.97 5.93
C LEU A 147 13.15 14.91 7.46
N VAL A 148 12.33 14.08 8.11
CA VAL A 148 12.40 13.86 9.56
C VAL A 148 13.51 12.85 9.92
N ILE A 149 13.56 11.71 9.23
CA ILE A 149 14.52 10.64 9.54
C ILE A 149 15.92 10.89 8.97
N GLY A 150 16.02 11.51 7.80
CA GLY A 150 17.30 11.75 7.10
C GLY A 150 18.34 12.45 7.98
N PRO A 151 18.02 13.59 8.61
CA PRO A 151 18.92 14.26 9.54
C PRO A 151 19.29 13.41 10.76
N MET A 152 18.33 12.63 11.27
CA MET A 152 18.57 11.74 12.42
C MET A 152 19.57 10.63 12.07
N ALA A 153 19.57 10.12 10.84
CA ALA A 153 20.49 9.09 10.39
C ALA A 153 21.95 9.57 10.24
N VAL A 154 22.15 10.88 10.08
CA VAL A 154 23.47 11.51 9.92
C VAL A 154 24.14 11.81 11.27
N PHE A 155 23.40 11.68 12.37
CA PHE A 155 23.93 11.94 13.70
C PHE A 155 25.06 10.95 14.06
N HIS A 156 26.19 11.46 14.55
CA HIS A 156 27.41 10.68 14.80
C HIS A 156 27.22 9.52 15.80
N PHE A 157 26.13 9.52 16.58
CA PHE A 157 25.75 8.38 17.43
C PHE A 157 25.68 7.05 16.65
N TRP A 158 25.17 7.07 15.42
CA TRP A 158 24.90 5.85 14.67
C TRP A 158 26.14 5.17 14.09
N THR A 159 27.24 5.89 13.92
CA THR A 159 28.49 5.34 13.35
C THR A 159 29.03 4.20 14.22
N LYS A 160 29.03 4.39 15.55
CA LYS A 160 29.44 3.37 16.53
C LYS A 160 28.56 2.12 16.45
N VAL A 161 27.24 2.32 16.30
CA VAL A 161 26.28 1.22 16.17
C VAL A 161 26.50 0.46 14.85
N GLY A 162 26.75 1.19 13.77
CA GLY A 162 27.02 0.62 12.45
C GLY A 162 28.25 -0.30 12.40
N HIS A 163 29.35 0.09 13.06
CA HIS A 163 30.56 -0.75 13.14
C HIS A 163 30.34 -2.03 13.94
N VAL A 164 29.47 -2.01 14.96
CA VAL A 164 29.08 -3.22 15.70
C VAL A 164 28.22 -4.14 14.84
N ILE A 165 27.32 -3.59 14.02
CA ILE A 165 26.43 -4.37 13.16
C ILE A 165 27.18 -5.04 11.99
N LEU A 166 28.24 -4.40 11.47
CA LEU A 166 29.01 -4.87 10.31
C LEU A 166 30.50 -5.05 10.62
N PRO A 167 30.90 -6.12 11.33
CA PRO A 167 32.31 -6.37 11.65
C PRO A 167 33.14 -6.92 10.47
N PHE A 168 32.50 -7.24 9.33
CA PHE A 168 33.16 -7.92 8.21
C PHE A 168 34.15 -7.01 7.47
N LYS A 169 35.38 -7.50 7.27
CA LYS A 169 36.42 -6.82 6.48
C LYS A 169 36.29 -7.02 4.95
N ASN A 170 35.62 -8.10 4.52
CA ASN A 170 35.42 -8.41 3.10
C ASN A 170 34.37 -7.48 2.47
N LYS A 171 34.75 -6.75 1.42
CA LYS A 171 33.91 -5.73 0.78
C LYS A 171 32.66 -6.32 0.11
N GLU A 172 32.84 -7.34 -0.71
CA GLU A 172 31.73 -7.98 -1.44
C GLU A 172 30.69 -8.57 -0.50
N LEU A 173 31.16 -9.23 0.57
CA LEU A 173 30.29 -9.78 1.61
C LEU A 173 29.51 -8.66 2.32
N ARG A 174 30.18 -7.55 2.66
CA ARG A 174 29.54 -6.42 3.33
C ARG A 174 28.43 -5.81 2.46
N THR A 175 28.70 -5.58 1.17
CA THR A 175 27.72 -5.07 0.22
C THR A 175 26.53 -6.02 0.08
N ALA A 176 26.77 -7.33 -0.09
CA ALA A 176 25.70 -8.32 -0.18
C ALA A 176 24.84 -8.37 1.09
N VAL A 177 25.47 -8.28 2.28
CA VAL A 177 24.75 -8.27 3.55
C VAL A 177 23.86 -7.04 3.69
N VAL A 178 24.39 -5.85 3.37
CA VAL A 178 23.69 -4.57 3.53
C VAL A 178 22.55 -4.40 2.53
N ILE A 179 22.76 -4.78 1.27
CA ILE A 179 21.80 -4.51 0.19
C ILE A 179 20.76 -5.64 0.08
N PHE A 180 21.13 -6.88 0.43
CA PHE A 180 20.26 -8.05 0.24
C PHE A 180 19.88 -8.74 1.54
N ILE A 181 20.84 -9.25 2.32
CA ILE A 181 20.54 -10.14 3.45
C ILE A 181 19.73 -9.43 4.53
N VAL A 182 20.20 -8.28 5.01
CA VAL A 182 19.49 -7.54 6.06
C VAL A 182 18.13 -7.05 5.56
N PRO A 183 18.00 -6.43 4.38
CA PRO A 183 16.70 -6.05 3.85
C PRO A 183 15.75 -7.21 3.63
N PHE A 184 16.23 -8.37 3.20
CA PHE A 184 15.42 -9.58 3.08
C PHE A 184 14.82 -9.99 4.43
N ILE A 185 15.66 -10.12 5.46
CA ILE A 185 15.21 -10.52 6.80
C ILE A 185 14.20 -9.51 7.36
N VAL A 186 14.53 -8.21 7.28
CA VAL A 186 13.64 -7.14 7.75
C VAL A 186 12.32 -7.15 6.99
N ASN A 187 12.33 -7.26 5.67
CA ASN A 187 11.09 -7.31 4.87
C ASN A 187 10.22 -8.53 5.21
N VAL A 188 10.82 -9.70 5.49
CA VAL A 188 10.09 -10.89 5.94
C VAL A 188 9.47 -10.67 7.32
N MET A 189 10.23 -10.11 8.27
CA MET A 189 9.70 -9.76 9.60
C MET A 189 8.56 -8.75 9.50
N MET A 190 8.73 -7.71 8.68
CA MET A 190 7.71 -6.69 8.46
C MET A 190 6.45 -7.28 7.86
N PHE A 191 6.59 -8.18 6.89
CA PHE A 191 5.44 -8.91 6.35
C PHE A 191 4.71 -9.68 7.45
N TRP A 192 5.43 -10.41 8.30
CA TRP A 192 4.81 -11.20 9.37
C TRP A 192 4.10 -10.33 10.41
N ILE A 193 4.70 -9.21 10.82
CA ILE A 193 4.10 -8.26 11.76
C ILE A 193 2.82 -7.65 11.17
N VAL A 194 2.89 -7.14 9.94
CA VAL A 194 1.76 -6.51 9.27
C VAL A 194 0.64 -7.52 9.01
N ASP A 195 0.97 -8.75 8.61
CA ASP A 195 -0.01 -9.81 8.38
C ASP A 195 -0.72 -10.20 9.69
N SER A 196 0.02 -10.34 10.79
CA SER A 196 -0.54 -10.65 12.11
C SER A 196 -1.55 -9.59 12.57
N ILE A 197 -1.26 -8.31 12.33
CA ILE A 197 -2.17 -7.19 12.65
C ILE A 197 -3.42 -7.23 11.77
N ILE A 198 -3.26 -7.46 10.46
CA ILE A 198 -4.38 -7.48 9.51
C ILE A 198 -5.29 -8.67 9.75
N MET A 199 -4.74 -9.85 10.01
CA MET A 199 -5.52 -11.05 10.26
C MET A 199 -6.44 -10.87 11.47
N ARG A 200 -5.90 -10.31 12.57
CA ARG A 200 -6.72 -9.98 13.75
C ARG A 200 -7.86 -9.03 13.40
N SER A 201 -7.58 -7.99 12.62
CA SER A 201 -8.62 -7.05 12.16
C SER A 201 -9.68 -7.72 11.26
N ASN A 202 -9.30 -8.70 10.45
CA ASN A 202 -10.24 -9.41 9.58
C ASN A 202 -11.17 -10.33 10.37
N ASP A 203 -10.64 -11.02 11.38
CA ASP A 203 -11.43 -11.90 12.25
C ASP A 203 -12.52 -11.10 13.00
N ASP A 204 -12.18 -9.93 13.51
CA ASP A 204 -13.14 -9.01 14.16
C ASP A 204 -14.27 -8.60 13.19
N VAL A 205 -13.94 -8.30 11.94
CA VAL A 205 -14.93 -7.94 10.90
C VAL A 205 -15.83 -9.12 10.52
N ILE A 206 -15.27 -10.33 10.41
CA ILE A 206 -16.03 -11.55 10.10
C ILE A 206 -16.99 -11.88 11.24
N LEU A 207 -16.53 -11.80 12.50
CA LEU A 207 -17.38 -12.02 13.68
C LEU A 207 -18.52 -11.00 13.75
N TYR A 208 -18.25 -9.72 13.45
CA TYR A 208 -19.28 -8.70 13.38
C TYR A 208 -20.35 -9.01 12.31
N LYS A 209 -19.94 -9.37 11.07
CA LYS A 209 -20.89 -9.72 10.00
C LYS A 209 -21.76 -10.93 10.34
N LYS A 210 -21.16 -11.98 10.91
CA LYS A 210 -21.89 -13.20 11.32
C LYS A 210 -22.94 -12.91 12.39
N ASN A 211 -22.64 -12.00 13.32
CA ASN A 211 -23.60 -11.57 14.35
C ASN A 211 -24.73 -10.71 13.75
N ASP A 212 -24.43 -9.82 12.79
CA ASP A 212 -25.46 -9.04 12.07
C ASP A 212 -26.42 -9.94 11.28
N GLU A 213 -25.89 -10.93 10.55
CA GLU A 213 -26.71 -11.91 9.81
C GLU A 213 -27.59 -12.76 10.74
N LYS A 214 -27.04 -13.22 11.88
CA LYS A 214 -27.82 -13.96 12.89
C LYS A 214 -28.94 -13.10 13.50
N HIS A 215 -28.69 -11.81 13.73
CA HIS A 215 -29.72 -10.88 14.21
C HIS A 215 -30.75 -10.53 13.14
N ARG A 216 -30.34 -10.45 11.87
CA ARG A 216 -31.24 -10.23 10.73
C ARG A 216 -32.18 -11.41 10.49
N HIS A 217 -31.73 -12.64 10.73
CA HIS A 217 -32.58 -13.84 10.68
C HIS A 217 -33.46 -14.02 11.93
N SER A 218 -33.18 -13.34 13.03
CA SER A 218 -33.88 -13.51 14.31
C SER A 218 -34.96 -12.44 14.59
N LYS A 219 -35.17 -11.44 13.73
CA LYS A 219 -36.15 -10.37 13.98
C LYS A 219 -37.02 -10.06 12.75
N GLU A 220 -38.33 -10.22 12.95
CA GLU A 220 -39.43 -9.50 12.29
C GLU A 220 -39.20 -7.97 12.22
N PRO A 221 -39.95 -7.22 11.37
CA PRO A 221 -39.47 -5.96 10.82
C PRO A 221 -39.50 -4.83 11.84
N VAL A 222 -38.32 -4.33 12.20
CA VAL A 222 -38.19 -3.09 12.97
C VAL A 222 -37.55 -2.03 12.06
N LYS A 223 -38.39 -1.09 11.62
CA LYS A 223 -37.99 0.22 11.07
C LYS A 223 -37.00 0.89 12.03
N PHE A 224 -36.08 1.69 11.47
CA PHE A 224 -34.99 2.45 12.11
C PHE A 224 -33.72 1.63 12.37
N ARG A 225 -32.54 1.93 11.80
CA ARG A 225 -31.93 3.25 11.66
C ARG A 225 -30.82 3.23 10.60
N ARG A 226 -30.98 4.02 9.53
CA ARG A 226 -29.92 4.37 8.58
C ARG A 226 -28.87 5.26 9.26
N LYS A 227 -27.63 4.79 9.35
CA LYS A 227 -26.39 5.59 9.22
C LYS A 227 -25.21 4.64 9.42
N HIS A 228 -24.75 3.99 8.36
CA HIS A 228 -23.35 3.55 8.18
C HIS A 228 -23.12 2.79 6.87
N GLN A 229 -24.17 2.46 6.11
CA GLN A 229 -24.09 1.74 4.84
C GLN A 229 -23.94 2.70 3.66
N ASN A 230 -22.81 3.41 3.58
CA ASN A 230 -22.43 4.16 2.37
C ASN A 230 -20.95 3.97 2.00
N VAL A 231 -20.35 2.86 2.42
CA VAL A 231 -19.02 2.49 1.97
C VAL A 231 -19.06 1.03 1.55
N TYR A 232 -18.94 0.79 0.25
CA TYR A 232 -18.84 -0.51 -0.43
C TYR A 232 -20.15 -1.30 -0.67
N LEU A 233 -20.85 -0.95 -1.75
CA LEU A 233 -21.56 -1.95 -2.57
C LEU A 233 -21.06 -1.81 -4.02
N PRO A 234 -20.47 -2.84 -4.64
CA PRO A 234 -20.33 -2.87 -6.08
C PRO A 234 -21.68 -3.22 -6.69
N LEU A 235 -22.05 -2.47 -7.74
CA LEU A 235 -23.13 -2.82 -8.65
C LEU A 235 -22.86 -4.20 -9.23
N SER A 236 -23.72 -5.17 -8.91
CA SER A 236 -23.91 -6.38 -9.69
C SER A 236 -25.41 -6.62 -9.75
N ASN A 237 -25.98 -6.46 -10.95
CA ASN A 237 -27.11 -7.20 -11.52
C ASN A 237 -27.40 -6.58 -12.90
N GLY A 238 -27.66 -7.33 -13.97
CA GLY A 238 -27.99 -8.75 -13.98
C GLY A 238 -27.64 -9.40 -15.31
N ASP A 239 -27.28 -10.67 -15.19
CA ASP A 239 -27.51 -11.65 -16.23
C ASP A 239 -28.94 -12.17 -16.10
N THR A 240 -29.55 -12.27 -17.27
CA THR A 240 -30.81 -12.85 -17.69
C THR A 240 -31.23 -14.13 -16.94
N GLN A 241 -32.49 -14.19 -16.50
CA GLN A 241 -33.20 -15.46 -16.45
C GLN A 241 -34.72 -15.26 -16.62
N GLU A 242 -35.23 -15.93 -17.64
CA GLU A 242 -36.65 -16.11 -18.00
C GLU A 242 -37.47 -16.62 -16.82
N PHE A 243 -38.71 -16.16 -16.72
CA PHE A 243 -39.81 -16.95 -16.17
C PHE A 243 -41.10 -16.58 -16.91
N ASP A 244 -41.76 -17.64 -17.39
CA ASP A 244 -42.95 -17.66 -18.23
C ASP A 244 -44.20 -17.12 -17.52
N GLU A 245 -45.06 -16.41 -18.25
CA GLU A 245 -46.48 -16.24 -17.90
C GLU A 245 -47.36 -16.55 -19.11
N GLU A 246 -48.08 -17.67 -19.01
CA GLU A 246 -49.18 -18.04 -19.88
C GLU A 246 -50.38 -17.09 -19.70
N GLY A 247 -50.85 -16.54 -20.82
CA GLY A 247 -52.25 -16.50 -21.24
C GLY A 247 -53.33 -15.92 -20.31
N MET A 248 -53.84 -14.75 -20.67
CA MET A 248 -55.29 -14.55 -20.78
C MET A 248 -55.60 -13.42 -21.77
N ASP A 249 -56.31 -13.80 -22.82
CA ASP A 249 -56.83 -13.01 -23.94
C ASP A 249 -57.95 -12.05 -23.50
N SER A 250 -57.95 -10.82 -24.04
CA SER A 250 -59.15 -10.17 -24.60
C SER A 250 -58.82 -8.79 -25.20
N THR A 251 -58.74 -8.73 -26.52
CA THR A 251 -59.08 -7.52 -27.32
C THR A 251 -60.61 -7.27 -27.23
N PRO A 252 -61.16 -6.05 -27.39
CA PRO A 252 -61.15 -5.37 -28.69
C PRO A 252 -61.17 -3.82 -28.71
N THR A 253 -60.63 -3.28 -29.81
CA THR A 253 -61.05 -2.09 -30.60
C THR A 253 -61.72 -0.88 -29.93
N GLY A 254 -61.18 0.32 -30.22
CA GLY A 254 -61.91 1.59 -30.16
C GLY A 254 -61.12 2.78 -30.73
N SER A 255 -61.43 3.18 -31.96
CA SER A 255 -60.98 4.43 -32.60
C SER A 255 -61.66 5.67 -32.02
N MET A 256 -60.93 6.79 -31.94
CA MET A 256 -61.33 8.19 -32.26
C MET A 256 -60.22 9.13 -31.75
N GLU A 257 -59.43 9.75 -32.64
CA GLU A 257 -59.64 11.11 -33.20
C GLU A 257 -59.31 12.28 -32.26
N ASN A 258 -58.31 13.07 -32.71
CA ASN A 258 -58.18 14.53 -32.66
C ASN A 258 -58.19 15.29 -31.32
N LEU A 259 -57.11 16.04 -31.02
CA LEU A 259 -57.09 17.51 -31.21
C LEU A 259 -55.69 18.11 -30.95
N THR A 260 -55.21 18.84 -31.95
CA THR A 260 -54.22 19.94 -31.96
C THR A 260 -54.45 21.00 -30.89
N VAL A 261 -53.39 21.60 -30.34
CA VAL A 261 -52.79 22.90 -30.73
C VAL A 261 -51.30 22.89 -30.38
#